data_AF-A0A3S1P976-F1
#
_entry.id   AF-A0A3S1P976-F1
#
_cell.length_a   1.000
_cell.length_b   1.000
_cell.length_c   1.000
_cell.angle_alpha   90.00
_cell.angle_beta   90.00
_cell.angle_gamma   90.00
#
_symmetry.space_group_name_H-M   'P 1'
#
loop_
_entity.id
_entity.type
_entity.pdbx_description
1 polymer ?
#
loop_
_entity_poly.entity_id
_entity_poly.type
_entity_poly.pdbx_seq_one_letter_code
_entity_poly.pdbx_strand_id
1 'polypeptide(L)'
;GNSGGGNGGNSGGGNSGNSGNSGNGNGNGNSGKSGSNQGKSGSHVNAKTGDKVDVTGNKITVRHPDGITEKLENGRFSMKDALGRTIIDRQATPADANRLKAL
;
A
#
# COMPACT_ATOMS: atom_id res chain seq x y z
N GLY A 1 -16.77 60.64 0.34
CA GLY A 1 -16.91 59.90 -0.94
C GLY A 1 -17.26 58.47 -0.59
N ASN A 2 -18.22 57.78 -1.20
CA ASN A 2 -18.56 57.66 -2.63
C ASN A 2 -17.32 57.17 -3.43
N SER A 3 -17.27 56.09 -4.21
CA SER A 3 -18.24 55.10 -4.76
C SER A 3 -17.49 53.78 -5.02
N GLY A 4 -18.14 52.61 -5.07
CA GLY A 4 -18.50 51.91 -6.33
C GLY A 4 -17.63 50.64 -6.47
N GLY A 5 -18.07 49.44 -6.84
CA GLY A 5 -19.23 48.96 -7.61
C GLY A 5 -18.66 47.96 -8.64
N GLY A 6 -19.15 46.71 -8.73
CA GLY A 6 -18.69 45.79 -9.77
C GLY A 6 -18.99 44.30 -9.59
N ASN A 7 -20.06 43.87 -10.26
CA ASN A 7 -20.64 42.54 -10.42
C ASN A 7 -19.73 41.51 -11.15
N GLY A 8 -19.97 40.20 -10.96
CA GLY A 8 -19.37 39.15 -11.79
C GLY A 8 -19.52 37.73 -11.25
N GLY A 9 -20.67 37.09 -11.51
CA GLY A 9 -20.94 35.71 -11.10
C GLY A 9 -20.19 34.65 -11.93
N ASN A 10 -20.06 33.46 -11.36
CA ASN A 10 -20.05 32.23 -12.14
C ASN A 10 -20.78 31.10 -11.39
N SER A 11 -21.76 30.56 -12.09
CA SER A 11 -22.59 29.42 -11.70
C SER A 11 -21.91 28.10 -12.06
N GLY A 12 -22.25 27.03 -11.32
CA GLY A 12 -22.06 25.64 -11.76
C GLY A 12 -21.16 24.84 -10.81
N GLY A 13 -21.55 23.68 -10.29
CA GLY A 13 -22.76 22.90 -10.51
C GLY A 13 -22.63 21.53 -9.82
N GLY A 14 -23.78 20.93 -9.51
CA GLY A 14 -23.99 19.48 -9.54
C GLY A 14 -23.31 18.62 -8.46
N ASN A 15 -23.98 18.48 -7.32
CA ASN A 15 -23.83 17.33 -6.43
C ASN A 15 -24.11 16.03 -7.22
N SER A 16 -23.05 15.30 -7.59
CA SER A 16 -23.15 14.14 -8.46
C SER A 16 -23.08 12.84 -7.66
N GLY A 17 -24.26 12.24 -7.47
CA GLY A 17 -24.53 10.83 -7.79
C GLY A 17 -23.70 9.75 -7.12
N ASN A 18 -24.21 9.23 -6.01
CA ASN A 18 -24.01 7.84 -5.59
C ASN A 18 -24.87 6.90 -6.46
N SER A 19 -24.25 5.92 -7.14
CA SER A 19 -24.76 4.55 -7.42
C SER A 19 -24.15 3.98 -8.71
N GLY A 20 -23.47 2.83 -8.62
CA GLY A 20 -22.99 2.10 -9.79
C GLY A 20 -22.14 0.88 -9.44
N ASN A 21 -22.78 -0.20 -8.98
CA ASN A 21 -22.19 -1.53 -8.85
C ASN A 21 -22.09 -2.20 -10.22
N SER A 22 -20.89 -2.59 -10.66
CA SER A 22 -20.54 -3.80 -11.45
C SER A 22 -19.25 -3.57 -12.24
N GLY A 23 -18.23 -4.38 -11.97
CA GLY A 23 -16.99 -4.39 -12.76
C GLY A 23 -15.97 -5.37 -12.22
N ASN A 24 -16.11 -6.65 -12.59
CA ASN A 24 -15.06 -7.66 -12.45
C ASN A 24 -13.83 -7.16 -13.24
N GLY A 25 -12.77 -6.79 -12.52
CA GLY A 25 -11.55 -6.24 -13.12
C GLY A 25 -10.33 -6.75 -12.35
N ASN A 26 -9.75 -7.83 -12.85
CA ASN A 26 -8.46 -8.36 -12.44
C ASN A 26 -7.37 -7.36 -12.91
N GLY A 27 -7.22 -6.25 -12.19
CA GLY A 27 -6.35 -5.14 -12.54
C GLY A 27 -5.05 -5.18 -11.73
N ASN A 28 -4.02 -5.80 -12.30
CA ASN A 28 -2.63 -5.66 -11.87
C ASN A 28 -2.16 -4.21 -12.16
N GLY A 29 -2.57 -3.26 -11.30
CA GLY A 29 -2.35 -1.83 -11.48
C GLY A 29 -1.17 -1.32 -10.67
N ASN A 30 0.04 -1.44 -11.24
CA ASN A 30 1.21 -0.69 -10.82
C ASN A 30 0.92 0.83 -10.89
N SER A 31 0.54 1.42 -9.76
CA SER A 31 0.36 2.86 -9.62
C SER A 31 1.40 3.37 -8.62
N GLY A 32 2.59 3.67 -9.13
CA GLY A 32 3.60 4.41 -8.37
C GLY A 32 2.99 5.72 -7.87
N LYS A 33 2.73 5.80 -6.57
CA LYS A 33 2.40 7.04 -5.87
C LYS A 33 3.46 7.23 -4.80
N SER A 34 4.52 7.93 -5.22
CA SER A 34 5.51 8.50 -4.33
C SER A 34 4.81 9.45 -3.35
N GLY A 35 5.04 9.22 -2.06
CA GLY A 35 4.99 10.24 -1.02
C GLY A 35 3.61 10.63 -0.51
N SER A 36 3.17 9.96 0.57
CA SER A 36 2.47 10.61 1.68
C SER A 36 2.51 9.66 2.88
N ASN A 37 3.40 9.94 3.84
CA ASN A 37 3.23 9.45 5.20
C ASN A 37 1.84 9.89 5.66
N GLN A 38 0.88 8.97 5.76
CA GLN A 38 -0.22 9.03 6.73
C GLN A 38 -0.99 7.71 6.73
N GLY A 39 -0.84 6.95 7.82
CA GLY A 39 -1.56 5.70 8.08
C GLY A 39 -0.64 4.48 7.98
N LYS A 40 -0.68 3.62 8.99
CA LYS A 40 0.19 2.46 9.19
C LYS A 40 0.01 1.34 8.15
N SER A 41 -0.57 1.65 7.00
CA SER A 41 -0.86 0.71 5.93
C SER A 41 -0.37 1.26 4.60
N GLY A 42 0.54 0.54 3.95
CA GLY A 42 1.16 0.96 2.69
C GLY A 42 1.65 -0.27 1.93
N SER A 43 1.43 -0.28 0.62
CA SER A 43 2.01 -1.29 -0.26
C SER A 43 2.84 -0.62 -1.35
N HIS A 44 4.01 -1.19 -1.61
CA HIS A 44 4.89 -0.74 -2.69
C HIS A 44 5.65 -1.93 -3.28
N VAL A 45 6.24 -1.70 -4.45
CA VAL A 45 7.12 -2.65 -5.10
C VAL A 45 8.52 -2.08 -5.11
N ASN A 46 9.50 -2.86 -4.64
CA ASN A 46 10.90 -2.51 -4.76
C ASN A 46 11.31 -2.61 -6.23
N ALA A 47 11.63 -1.49 -6.87
CA ALA A 47 11.97 -1.47 -8.30
C ALA A 47 13.29 -2.21 -8.63
N LYS A 48 14.18 -2.42 -7.65
CA LYS A 48 15.47 -3.10 -7.84
C LYS A 48 15.35 -4.61 -7.74
N THR A 49 14.59 -5.10 -6.76
CA THR A 49 14.46 -6.54 -6.51
C THR A 49 13.16 -7.14 -7.05
N GLY A 50 12.15 -6.30 -7.33
CA GLY A 50 10.81 -6.75 -7.71
C GLY A 50 9.95 -7.20 -6.53
N ASP A 51 10.45 -7.06 -5.31
CA ASP A 51 9.75 -7.47 -4.08
C ASP A 51 8.50 -6.62 -3.88
N LYS A 52 7.37 -7.28 -3.61
CA LYS A 52 6.13 -6.60 -3.24
C LYS A 52 6.03 -6.56 -1.74
N VAL A 53 6.07 -5.36 -1.17
CA VAL A 53 5.98 -5.13 0.27
C VAL A 53 4.58 -4.63 0.59
N ASP A 54 3.98 -5.20 1.63
CA ASP A 54 2.71 -4.77 2.21
C ASP A 54 2.89 -4.64 3.72
N VAL A 55 2.78 -3.40 4.20
CA VAL A 55 2.82 -3.05 5.61
C VAL A 55 1.39 -2.76 6.03
N THR A 56 0.92 -3.39 7.10
CA THR A 56 -0.38 -3.14 7.72
C THR A 56 -0.23 -3.18 9.24
N GLY A 57 -0.24 -2.02 9.89
CA GLY A 57 -0.01 -1.89 11.32
C GLY A 57 1.37 -2.41 11.73
N ASN A 58 1.38 -3.49 12.50
CA ASN A 58 2.59 -4.18 12.96
C ASN A 58 2.92 -5.42 12.12
N LYS A 59 2.17 -5.64 11.04
CA LYS A 59 2.39 -6.73 10.10
C LYS A 59 3.13 -6.22 8.87
N ILE A 60 4.17 -6.93 8.47
CA ILE A 60 4.88 -6.72 7.21
C ILE A 60 4.84 -8.03 6.44
N THR A 61 4.42 -7.97 5.18
CA THR A 61 4.42 -9.11 4.26
C THR A 61 5.23 -8.73 3.04
N VAL A 62 6.17 -9.58 2.65
CA VAL A 62 6.99 -9.40 1.46
C VAL A 62 6.79 -10.60 0.57
N ARG A 63 6.50 -10.36 -0.70
CA ARG A 63 6.39 -11.38 -1.73
C ARG A 63 7.51 -11.18 -2.73
N HIS A 64 8.41 -12.14 -2.77
CA HIS A 64 9.52 -12.17 -3.70
C HIS A 64 9.06 -12.63 -5.09
N PRO A 65 9.74 -12.23 -6.17
CA PRO A 65 9.42 -12.69 -7.52
C PRO A 65 9.54 -14.20 -7.73
N ASP A 66 10.35 -14.87 -6.92
CA ASP A 66 10.55 -16.34 -6.94
C ASP A 66 9.40 -17.13 -6.27
N GLY A 67 8.40 -16.42 -5.73
CA GLY A 67 7.25 -17.00 -5.04
C GLY A 67 7.44 -17.20 -3.54
N ILE A 68 8.64 -16.96 -3.00
CA ILE A 68 8.87 -16.97 -1.56
C ILE A 68 8.10 -15.81 -0.93
N THR A 69 7.48 -16.07 0.22
CA THR A 69 6.78 -15.04 1.00
C THR A 69 7.36 -14.96 2.39
N GLU A 70 7.75 -13.76 2.80
CA GLU A 70 8.16 -13.45 4.15
C GLU A 70 7.08 -12.68 4.88
N LYS A 71 6.91 -12.97 6.17
CA LYS A 71 5.88 -12.35 6.99
C LYS A 71 6.40 -12.11 8.39
N LEU A 72 6.29 -10.87 8.84
CA LEU A 72 6.52 -10.47 10.22
C LEU A 72 5.19 -10.02 10.80
N GLU A 73 4.69 -10.73 11.80
CA GLU A 73 3.48 -10.35 12.52
C GLU A 73 3.56 -10.82 13.97
N ASN A 74 2.96 -10.09 14.91
CA ASN A 74 2.89 -10.48 16.32
C ASN A 74 4.26 -10.87 16.93
N GLY A 75 5.33 -10.23 16.48
CA GLY A 75 6.70 -10.52 16.94
C GLY A 75 7.29 -11.83 16.42
N ARG A 76 6.65 -12.49 15.44
CA ARG A 76 7.17 -13.71 14.79
C ARG A 76 7.50 -13.45 13.34
N PHE A 77 8.59 -14.07 12.90
CA PHE A 77 9.00 -14.12 11.51
C PHE A 77 8.68 -15.49 10.94
N SER A 78 7.98 -15.50 9.81
CA SER A 78 7.71 -16.72 9.04
C SER A 78 8.10 -16.52 7.58
N MET A 79 8.66 -17.56 6.98
CA MET A 79 8.96 -17.61 5.57
C MET A 79 8.29 -18.84 4.96
N LYS A 80 7.60 -18.63 3.85
CA LYS A 80 6.95 -19.68 3.08
C LYS A 80 7.58 -19.78 1.71
N ASP A 81 7.72 -21.00 1.21
CA ASP A 81 8.14 -21.24 -0.16
C ASP A 81 7.00 -20.93 -1.17
N ALA A 82 7.30 -21.04 -2.47
CA ALA A 82 6.33 -20.84 -3.54
C ALA A 82 5.14 -21.81 -3.52
N LEU A 83 5.26 -22.94 -2.81
CA LEU A 83 4.18 -23.91 -2.63
C LEU A 83 3.37 -23.65 -1.35
N GLY A 84 3.70 -22.58 -0.61
CA GLY A 84 3.01 -22.18 0.62
C GLY A 84 3.44 -22.94 1.87
N ARG A 85 4.49 -23.78 1.78
CA ARG A 85 5.03 -24.52 2.92
C ARG A 85 5.91 -23.60 3.76
N THR A 86 5.75 -23.64 5.08
CA THR A 86 6.59 -22.86 6.00
C THR A 86 7.98 -23.48 6.06
N ILE A 87 8.99 -22.71 5.66
CA ILE A 87 10.41 -23.11 5.69
C ILE A 87 11.15 -22.50 6.88
N ILE A 88 10.67 -21.37 7.40
CA ILE A 88 11.18 -20.73 8.61
C ILE A 88 9.99 -20.30 9.46
N ASP A 89 10.01 -20.61 10.75
CA ASP A 89 9.13 -20.03 11.76
C ASP A 89 9.91 -19.83 13.06
N ARG A 90 10.14 -18.56 13.42
CA ARG A 90 10.90 -18.19 14.62
C ARG A 90 10.45 -16.86 15.18
N GLN A 91 10.93 -16.53 16.38
CA GLN A 91 10.79 -15.19 16.93
C GLN A 91 11.48 -14.18 16.01
N ALA A 92 10.81 -13.05 15.76
CA ALA A 92 11.38 -11.97 14.98
C ALA A 92 12.50 -11.31 15.78
N THR A 93 13.62 -11.06 15.12
CA THR A 93 14.72 -10.29 15.68
C THR A 93 14.62 -8.84 15.19
N PRO A 94 15.26 -7.88 15.89
CA PRO A 94 15.34 -6.51 15.39
C PRO A 94 15.94 -6.41 13.98
N ALA A 95 16.86 -7.31 13.62
CA ALA A 95 17.44 -7.38 12.29
C ALA A 95 16.41 -7.74 11.21
N ASP A 96 15.46 -8.63 11.51
CA ASP A 96 14.39 -8.99 10.56
C ASP A 96 13.46 -7.81 10.30
N ALA A 97 13.05 -7.12 11.37
CA ALA A 97 12.19 -5.95 11.24
C ALA A 97 12.88 -4.84 10.43
N ASN A 98 14.17 -4.61 10.67
CA ASN A 98 14.92 -3.59 9.94
C ASN A 98 15.09 -3.97 8.46
N ARG A 99 15.41 -5.23 8.15
CA ARG A 99 15.51 -5.70 6.76
C ARG A 99 14.19 -5.51 6.03
N LEU A 100 13.08 -5.97 6.62
CA LEU A 100 11.77 -5.90 5.96
C LEU A 100 11.24 -4.48 5.79
N LYS A 101 11.58 -3.55 6.70
CA LYS A 101 11.22 -2.13 6.58
C LYS A 101 12.08 -1.37 5.56
N ALA A 102 13.25 -1.88 5.21
CA ALA A 102 14.17 -1.26 4.26
C ALA A 102 13.92 -1.69 2.80
N LEU A 103 12.99 -2.62 2.58
CA LEU A 103 12.59 -3.09 1.25
C LEU A 103 11.65 -2.12 0.54
#